data_AF-A0ABC8UTJ8-F1
#
_entry.id   AF-A0ABC8UTJ8-F1
#
_cell.length_a   1.000
_cell.length_b   1.000
_cell.length_c   1.000
_cell.angle_alpha   90.00
_cell.angle_beta   90.00
_cell.angle_gamma   90.00
#
_symmetry.space_group_name_H-M   'P 1'
#
loop_
_entity.id
_entity.type
_entity.pdbx_description
1 polymer ?
#
loop_
_entity_poly.entity_id
_entity_poly.type
_entity_poly.pdbx_seq_one_letter_code
_entity_poly.pdbx_strand_id
1 'polypeptide(L)' 'MREKMYLLAVGYYRSGDYSRSRQLVERCLEIAPDWRQALTLKKTIEDRIKKDGVIGIGIAATAVGVLAGGIAAALSRKK' A
#
# COMPACT_ATOMS: atom_id res chain seq x y z
N MET A 1 20.06 4.36 -10.78
CA MET A 1 19.20 5.31 -10.03
C MET A 1 18.14 4.58 -9.21
N ARG A 2 17.34 3.73 -9.89
CA ARG A 2 16.24 2.94 -9.32
C ARG A 2 16.61 2.12 -8.07
N GLU A 3 17.71 1.37 -8.11
CA GLU A 3 18.15 0.52 -6.97
C GLU A 3 18.54 1.34 -5.73
N LYS A 4 19.16 2.51 -5.90
CA LYS A 4 19.54 3.38 -4.77
C LYS A 4 18.31 3.91 -4.01
N MET A 5 17.26 4.30 -4.73
CA MET A 5 15.99 4.74 -4.10
C MET A 5 15.31 3.59 -3.37
N TYR A 6 15.33 2.38 -3.93
CA TYR A 6 14.77 1.21 -3.26
C TYR A 6 15.53 0.85 -1.99
N LEU A 7 16.86 0.86 -2.01
CA LEU A 7 17.67 0.63 -0.82
C LEU A 7 17.41 1.69 0.26
N LEU A 8 17.20 2.95 -0.13
CA LEU A 8 16.79 4.00 0.80
C LEU A 8 15.40 3.73 1.41
N ALA A 9 14.43 3.30 0.60
CA ALA A 9 13.10 2.91 1.09
C ALA A 9 13.19 1.76 2.10
N VAL A 10 14.02 0.75 1.82
CA VAL A 10 14.32 -0.35 2.76
C VAL A 10 14.96 0.16 4.05
N GLY A 11 15.87 1.13 3.96
CA GLY A 11 16.49 1.79 5.12
C GLY A 11 15.44 2.39 6.05
N TYR A 12 14.51 3.18 5.50
CA TYR A 12 13.40 3.77 6.26
C TYR A 12 12.43 2.74 6.83
N TYR A 13 12.14 1.66 6.09
CA TYR A 13 11.33 0.56 6.61
C TYR A 13 11.97 -0.05 7.87
N ARG A 14 13.28 -0.32 7.81
CA ARG A 14 14.03 -0.93 8.93
C ARG A 14 14.20 0.01 10.12
N SER A 15 14.19 1.33 9.90
CA SER A 15 14.20 2.32 10.98
C SER A 15 12.83 2.56 11.60
N GLY A 16 11.76 1.93 11.08
CA GLY A 16 10.39 2.11 11.55
C GLY A 16 9.67 3.34 10.96
N ASP A 17 10.30 4.08 10.05
CA ASP A 17 9.65 5.21 9.36
C ASP A 17 8.91 4.69 8.12
N TYR A 18 7.77 4.05 8.37
CA TYR A 18 6.93 3.45 7.33
C TYR A 18 6.34 4.49 6.39
N SER A 19 6.08 5.71 6.87
CA SER A 19 5.54 6.81 6.06
C SER A 19 6.52 7.24 4.96
N ARG A 20 7.79 7.50 5.32
CA ARG A 20 8.83 7.86 4.32
C ARG A 20 9.16 6.67 3.42
N SER A 21 9.18 5.46 3.99
CA SER A 21 9.39 4.24 3.21
C SER A 21 8.31 4.08 2.12
N ARG A 22 7.03 4.32 2.45
CA ARG A 22 5.91 4.28 1.51
C ARG A 22 6.07 5.28 0.37
N GLN A 23 6.38 6.53 0.69
CA GLN A 23 6.55 7.58 -0.32
C GLN A 23 7.68 7.27 -1.31
N LEU A 24 8.80 6.72 -0.82
CA LEU A 24 9.93 6.37 -1.67
C LEU A 24 9.65 5.16 -2.55
N VAL A 25 8.96 4.14 -2.02
CA VAL A 25 8.60 2.96 -2.82
C VAL A 25 7.54 3.29 -3.88
N GLU A 26 6.63 4.23 -3.60
CA GLU A 26 5.67 4.74 -4.60
C GLU A 26 6.39 5.43 -5.76
N ARG A 27 7.35 6.32 -5.48
CA ARG A 27 8.20 6.92 -6.54
C ARG A 27 9.00 5.88 -7.32
N CYS A 28 9.45 4.80 -6.67
CA CYS A 28 10.11 3.70 -7.38
C CYS A 28 9.16 3.03 -8.38
N LEU A 29 7.88 2.89 -8.03
CA LEU A 29 6.84 2.28 -8.86
C LEU A 29 6.34 3.23 -9.95
N GLU A 30 6.38 4.54 -9.76
CA GLU A 30 6.15 5.53 -10.85
C GLU A 30 7.16 5.37 -11.98
N ILE A 31 8.43 5.05 -11.65
CA ILE A 31 9.51 4.81 -12.62
C ILE A 31 9.47 3.37 -13.17
N ALA A 32 8.95 2.42 -12.39
CA ALA A 32 9.01 1.00 -12.67
C ALA A 32 7.78 0.26 -12.11
N PRO A 33 6.63 0.35 -12.79
CA PRO A 33 5.36 -0.17 -12.27
C PRO A 33 5.39 -1.67 -11.95
N ASP A 34 6.09 -2.44 -12.78
CA ASP A 34 6.14 -3.92 -12.67
C ASP A 34 7.27 -4.44 -11.77
N TRP A 35 7.92 -3.56 -11.00
CA TRP A 35 9.04 -3.95 -10.17
C TRP A 35 8.59 -4.74 -8.93
N ARG A 36 8.62 -6.07 -9.06
CA ARG A 36 8.16 -7.03 -8.04
C ARG A 36 8.71 -6.78 -6.63
N GLN A 37 9.99 -6.40 -6.50
CA GLN A 37 10.60 -6.12 -5.19
C GLN A 37 10.00 -4.87 -4.53
N ALA A 38 9.76 -3.81 -5.30
CA ALA A 38 9.13 -2.59 -4.81
C ALA A 38 7.65 -2.82 -4.47
N LEU A 39 6.93 -3.59 -5.29
CA LEU A 39 5.54 -3.99 -5.01
C LEU A 39 5.44 -4.79 -3.70
N THR A 40 6.35 -5.74 -3.51
CA THR A 40 6.40 -6.56 -2.27
C THR A 40 6.67 -5.67 -1.06
N LEU A 41 7.66 -4.79 -1.15
CA LEU A 41 8.01 -3.86 -0.07
C LEU A 41 6.82 -2.93 0.28
N LYS A 42 6.14 -2.37 -0.73
CA LYS A 42 4.94 -1.53 -0.52
C LYS A 42 3.88 -2.27 0.28
N LYS A 43 3.56 -3.50 -0.11
CA LYS A 43 2.58 -4.33 0.62
C LYS A 43 3.00 -4.56 2.08
N THR A 44 4.27 -4.92 2.30
CA THR A 44 4.81 -5.12 3.65
C THR A 44 4.74 -3.86 4.52
N ILE A 45 5.01 -2.68 3.94
CA ILE A 45 4.86 -1.38 4.62
C ILE A 45 3.40 -1.15 5.00
N GLU A 46 2.47 -1.31 4.07
CA GLU A 46 1.03 -1.10 4.30
C GLU A 46 0.47 -2.05 5.35
N ASP A 47 0.85 -3.32 5.32
CA ASP A 47 0.45 -4.31 6.32
C ASP A 47 0.97 -3.93 7.71
N ARG A 48 2.17 -3.33 7.78
CA ARG A 48 2.74 -2.85 9.05
C ARG A 48 2.02 -1.63 9.60
N ILE A 49 1.74 -0.64 8.74
CA ILE A 49 0.95 0.54 9.11
C ILE A 49 -0.45 0.13 9.60
N LYS A 50 -1.11 -0.81 8.90
CA LYS A 50 -2.41 -1.36 9.31
C LYS A 50 -2.33 -2.05 10.67
N LYS A 51 -1.29 -2.87 10.90
CA LYS A 51 -1.10 -3.60 12.15
C LYS A 51 -0.82 -2.67 13.33
N ASP A 52 -0.02 -1.64 13.11
CA ASP A 52 0.40 -0.72 14.17
C ASP A 52 -0.67 0.34 14.49
N GLY A 53 -1.85 0.28 13.85
CA GLY A 53 -3.00 1.14 14.14
C GLY A 53 -2.78 2.62 13.78
N VAL A 54 -1.64 2.95 13.17
CA VAL A 54 -1.35 4.28 12.63
C VAL A 54 -2.16 4.43 11.35
N ILE A 55 -3.43 4.83 11.50
CA ILE A 55 -4.31 5.20 10.39
C ILE A 55 -3.77 6.50 9.79
N GLY A 56 -2.73 6.38 8.97
CA GLY A 56 -2.08 7.45 8.24
C GLY A 56 -2.55 7.47 6.79
N ILE A 57 -3.61 8.24 6.52
CA ILE A 57 -4.02 8.83 5.24
C ILE A 57 -3.98 7.84 4.06
N GLY A 58 -5.16 7.32 3.70
CA GLY A 58 -5.38 6.65 2.41
C GLY A 58 -6.17 5.36 2.52
N ILE A 59 -7.41 5.44 3.00
CA ILE A 59 -8.42 4.44 2.64
C ILE A 59 -8.67 4.62 1.13
N ALA A 60 -7.88 3.97 0.29
CA ALA A 60 -8.29 3.64 -1.07
C ALA A 60 -9.14 2.36 -0.95
N ALA A 61 -10.37 2.49 -0.47
CA ALA A 61 -11.39 1.44 -0.47
C ALA A 61 -11.97 1.26 -1.88
N THR A 62 -11.12 1.15 -2.90
CA THR A 62 -11.54 0.96 -4.28
C THR A 62 -11.01 -0.35 -4.84
N ALA A 63 -11.98 -1.24 -5.10
CA ALA A 63 -11.96 -2.32 -6.07
C ALA A 63 -11.24 -3.64 -5.72
N VAL A 64 -11.81 -4.42 -4.79
CA VAL A 64 -11.86 -5.88 -4.94
C VAL A 64 -13.26 -6.39 -4.58
N GLY A 65 -14.28 -5.94 -5.32
CA GLY A 65 -15.68 -6.36 -5.11
C GLY A 65 -16.38 -6.85 -6.37
N VAL A 66 -15.67 -7.02 -7.50
CA VAL A 66 -16.32 -7.29 -8.80
C VAL A 66 -16.01 -8.69 -9.36
N LEU A 67 -15.08 -9.45 -8.78
CA LEU A 67 -14.64 -10.71 -9.41
C LEU A 67 -15.08 -12.01 -8.71
N ALA A 68 -15.97 -11.95 -7.71
CA ALA A 68 -16.59 -13.16 -7.17
C ALA A 68 -17.96 -12.84 -6.55
N GLY A 69 -19.03 -12.98 -7.35
CA GLY A 69 -20.42 -13.23 -6.92
C GLY A 69 -20.99 -12.45 -5.73
N GLY A 70 -21.86 -11.47 -6.01
CA GLY A 70 -22.94 -11.10 -5.08
C GLY A 70 -22.92 -9.69 -4.50
N ILE A 71 -23.08 -8.65 -5.33
CA ILE A 71 -23.63 -7.37 -4.88
C ILE A 71 -25.13 -7.41 -5.12
N ALA A 72 -25.88 -7.93 -4.14
CA ALA A 72 -27.32 -7.67 -4.00
C ALA A 72 -27.75 -7.49 -2.53
N ALA A 73 -26.80 -7.25 -1.61
CA ALA A 73 -27.11 -7.14 -0.19
C ALA A 73 -26.44 -5.92 0.46
N ALA A 74 -26.87 -4.71 0.10
CA ALA A 74 -26.66 -3.51 0.95
C ALA A 74 -27.50 -2.27 0.55
N LEU A 75 -28.56 -2.41 -0.27
CA LEU A 75 -29.53 -1.32 -0.48
C LEU A 75 -30.87 -1.69 0.16
N SER A 76 -30.91 -1.70 1.48
CA SER A 76 -32.17 -1.55 2.22
C SER A 76 -31.87 -0.71 3.46
N ARG A 77 -31.89 0.60 3.22
CA ARG A 77 -31.88 1.61 4.27
C ARG A 77 -33.19 1.47 5.05
N LYS A 78 -33.04 1.32 6.36
CA LYS A 78 -34.11 1.23 7.37
C LYS A 78 -35.05 2.44 7.28
N LYS A 79 -36.32 2.18 7.60
CA LYS A 79 -37.48 3.06 7.81
C LYS A 79 -37.18 4.40 8.47
#